data_AF-A0A7V9H7I5-F1
#
_entry.id   AF-A0A7V9H7I5-F1
#
_cell.length_a   1.000
_cell.length_b   1.000
_cell.length_c   1.000
_cell.angle_alpha   90.00
_cell.angle_beta   90.00
_cell.angle_gamma   90.00
#
_symmetry.space_group_name_H-M   'P 1'
#
loop_
_entity.id
_entity.type
_entity.pdbx_description
1 polymer ?
#
loop_
_entity_poly.entity_id
_entity_poly.type
_entity_poly.pdbx_seq_one_letter_code
_entity_poly.pdbx_strand_id
1 'polypeptide(L)'
;VYDGAAGPPGSQRIEDALRAYFRGARLEVGETGRRDGSDHASFARAGIPVGGLFSGAKTRKTAAQARRYGGRAGRPLDPCYHRACDTVANVDTRVLGQMSDATARAVTALAR
;
A
#
# COMPACT_ATOMS: atom_id res chain seq x y z
N VAL A 1 3.92 0.02 -1.53
CA VAL A 1 4.35 0.66 -0.26
C VAL A 1 4.64 2.12 -0.58
N TYR A 2 4.25 3.06 0.29
CA TYR A 2 4.62 4.46 0.08
C TYR A 2 6.14 4.65 0.11
N ASP A 3 6.62 5.47 -0.80
CA ASP A 3 8.02 5.91 -0.86
C ASP A 3 8.35 6.75 0.39
N GLY A 4 9.23 6.19 1.24
CA GLY A 4 9.68 6.79 2.48
C GLY A 4 10.72 7.89 2.26
N ALA A 5 11.46 7.89 1.14
CA ALA A 5 12.42 8.93 0.81
C ALA A 5 11.74 10.26 0.46
N ALA A 6 10.50 10.20 -0.05
CA ALA A 6 9.64 11.36 -0.30
C ALA A 6 8.91 11.88 0.97
N GLY A 7 9.12 11.27 2.13
CA GLY A 7 8.50 11.65 3.40
C GLY A 7 9.40 12.46 4.34
N PRO A 8 8.86 13.00 5.45
CA PRO A 8 9.68 13.59 6.51
C PRO A 8 10.72 12.61 7.06
N PRO A 9 11.81 13.11 7.68
CA PRO A 9 12.86 12.29 8.26
C PRO A 9 12.31 11.14 9.12
N GLY A 10 12.77 9.91 8.89
CA GLY A 10 12.27 8.71 9.57
C GLY A 10 11.21 7.92 8.80
N SER A 11 10.62 8.48 7.74
CA SER A 11 9.61 7.79 6.91
C SER A 11 10.19 6.54 6.22
N GLN A 12 11.47 6.56 5.84
CA GLN A 12 12.17 5.39 5.30
C GLN A 12 12.13 4.18 6.25
N ARG A 13 12.26 4.39 7.57
CA ARG A 13 12.17 3.29 8.55
C ARG A 13 10.80 2.61 8.54
N ILE A 14 9.74 3.38 8.28
CA ILE A 14 8.37 2.85 8.18
C ILE A 14 8.22 2.04 6.89
N GLU A 15 8.71 2.56 5.77
CA GLU A 15 8.74 1.83 4.50
C GLU A 15 9.50 0.51 4.65
N ASP A 16 10.70 0.53 5.24
CA ASP A 16 11.54 -0.64 5.43
C ASP A 16 10.86 -1.71 6.29
N ALA A 17 10.19 -1.28 7.38
CA ALA A 17 9.43 -2.16 8.25
C ALA A 17 8.27 -2.84 7.52
N LEU A 18 7.53 -2.09 6.69
CA LEU A 18 6.45 -2.64 5.86
C LEU A 18 6.99 -3.62 4.81
N ARG A 19 8.08 -3.26 4.12
CA ARG A 19 8.72 -4.12 3.11
C ARG A 19 9.33 -5.39 3.69
N ALA A 20 9.74 -5.37 4.95
CA ALA A 20 10.33 -6.53 5.62
C ALA A 20 9.36 -7.73 5.61
N TYR A 21 8.07 -7.49 5.84
CA TYR A 21 7.05 -8.54 5.75
C TYR A 21 6.97 -9.13 4.33
N PHE A 22 6.79 -8.30 3.31
CA PHE A 22 6.63 -8.78 1.94
C PHE A 22 7.86 -9.54 1.45
N ARG A 23 9.07 -9.06 1.81
CA ARG A 23 10.32 -9.78 1.52
C ARG A 23 10.35 -11.16 2.20
N GLY A 24 9.99 -11.23 3.48
CA GLY A 24 9.93 -12.50 4.22
C GLY A 24 8.90 -13.48 3.66
N ALA A 25 7.77 -12.96 3.19
CA ALA A 25 6.70 -13.72 2.55
C ALA A 25 6.98 -14.06 1.07
N ARG A 26 8.13 -13.62 0.51
CA ARG A 26 8.48 -13.74 -0.92
C ARG A 26 7.41 -13.14 -1.84
N LEU A 27 6.76 -12.08 -1.37
CA LEU A 27 5.77 -11.32 -2.10
C LEU A 27 6.42 -10.08 -2.69
N GLU A 28 6.22 -9.91 -3.99
CA GLU A 28 6.72 -8.73 -4.67
C GLU A 28 5.84 -7.50 -4.36
N VAL A 29 6.48 -6.36 -4.08
CA VAL A 29 5.80 -5.07 -3.89
C VAL A 29 6.53 -3.95 -4.63
N GLY A 30 5.75 -2.97 -5.08
CA GLY A 30 6.25 -1.77 -5.75
C GLY A 30 6.11 -0.54 -4.87
N GLU A 31 6.86 0.49 -5.23
CA GLU A 31 6.67 1.83 -4.73
C GLU A 31 5.37 2.39 -5.29
N THR A 32 4.70 3.18 -4.46
CA THR A 32 3.59 4.01 -4.91
C THR A 32 3.86 5.40 -4.41
N GLY A 33 3.82 6.37 -5.32
CA GLY A 33 4.01 7.77 -4.98
C GLY A 33 3.02 8.19 -3.89
N ARG A 34 3.50 8.98 -2.95
CA ARG A 34 2.67 9.51 -1.86
C ARG A 34 1.61 10.42 -2.46
N ARG A 35 0.33 10.15 -2.15
CA ARG A 35 -0.79 10.94 -2.66
C ARG A 35 -1.33 11.77 -1.51
N ASP A 36 -1.42 13.09 -1.70
CA ASP A 36 -1.96 14.02 -0.69
C ASP A 36 -3.46 13.79 -0.37
N GLY A 37 -4.13 12.89 -1.09
CA GLY A 37 -5.55 12.56 -0.92
C GLY A 37 -5.85 11.53 0.19
N SER A 38 -5.01 11.40 1.22
CA SER A 38 -5.23 10.49 2.35
C SER A 38 -4.70 11.10 3.66
N ASP A 39 -5.11 10.56 4.80
CA ASP A 39 -4.95 11.18 6.13
C ASP A 39 -3.51 11.41 6.56
N HIS A 40 -2.57 10.61 6.05
CA HIS A 40 -1.14 10.77 6.34
C HIS A 40 -0.58 12.14 5.91
N ALA A 41 -1.26 12.86 5.01
CA ALA A 41 -0.80 14.14 4.49
C ALA A 41 -0.71 15.24 5.57
N SER A 42 -1.62 15.28 6.54
CA SER A 42 -1.58 16.28 7.62
C SER A 42 -0.38 16.05 8.55
N PHE A 43 -0.12 14.81 8.94
CA PHE A 43 1.05 14.39 9.71
C PHE A 43 2.35 14.72 8.96
N ALA A 44 2.41 14.40 7.67
CA ALA A 44 3.56 14.71 6.84
C ALA A 44 3.87 16.21 6.77
N ARG A 45 2.85 17.06 6.62
CA ARG A 45 3.01 18.53 6.63
C ARG A 45 3.49 19.06 7.97
N ALA A 46 3.19 18.37 9.06
CA ALA A 46 3.70 18.68 10.39
C ALA A 46 5.12 18.11 10.65
N GLY A 47 5.77 17.51 9.65
CA GLY A 47 7.10 16.92 9.80
C GLY A 47 7.13 15.56 10.50
N ILE A 48 5.96 14.95 10.74
CA ILE A 48 5.87 13.64 11.39
C ILE A 48 6.18 12.55 10.35
N PRO A 49 7.04 11.56 10.67
CA PRO A 49 7.32 10.45 9.76
C PRO A 49 6.05 9.67 9.43
N VAL A 50 5.86 9.33 8.14
CA VAL A 50 4.68 8.57 7.70
C VAL A 50 5.07 7.47 6.71
N GLY A 51 4.23 6.46 6.61
CA GLY A 51 4.33 5.41 5.60
C GLY A 51 2.96 4.77 5.39
N GLY A 52 2.90 3.74 4.55
CA GLY A 52 1.62 3.07 4.30
C GLY A 52 1.63 2.09 3.14
N LEU A 53 0.49 1.41 3.02
CA LEU A 53 0.20 0.40 2.01
C LEU A 53 -0.99 0.85 1.17
N PHE A 54 -0.98 0.46 -0.10
CA PHE A 54 -2.05 0.78 -1.03
C PHE A 54 -2.13 -0.30 -2.11
N SER A 55 -3.31 -0.90 -2.28
CA SER A 55 -3.58 -1.93 -3.30
C SER A 55 -4.03 -1.34 -4.64
N GLY A 56 -4.45 -0.07 -4.66
CA GLY A 56 -4.91 0.62 -5.85
C GLY A 56 -6.30 1.23 -5.71
N ALA A 57 -6.71 1.94 -6.76
CA ALA A 57 -8.04 2.55 -6.90
C ALA A 57 -8.43 2.52 -8.39
N LYS A 58 -8.98 3.62 -8.92
CA LYS A 58 -9.38 3.76 -10.33
C LYS A 58 -8.30 3.54 -11.41
N THR A 59 -7.01 3.61 -11.05
CA THR A 59 -5.91 3.46 -12.02
C THR A 59 -5.92 2.06 -12.66
N ARG A 60 -5.63 1.97 -13.96
CA ARG A 60 -5.60 0.68 -14.67
C ARG A 60 -4.31 -0.08 -14.37
N LYS A 61 -4.43 -1.38 -14.10
CA LYS A 61 -3.31 -2.30 -13.92
C LYS A 61 -2.49 -2.38 -15.20
N THR A 62 -1.18 -2.15 -15.12
CA THR A 62 -0.27 -2.28 -16.27
C THR A 62 0.02 -3.75 -16.59
N ALA A 63 0.55 -4.02 -17.79
CA ALA A 63 0.99 -5.38 -18.15
C ALA A 63 2.10 -5.88 -17.20
N ALA A 64 3.03 -5.02 -16.79
CA ALA A 64 4.06 -5.35 -15.82
C ALA A 64 3.48 -5.71 -14.46
N GLN A 65 2.52 -4.92 -13.96
CA GLN A 65 1.83 -5.23 -12.70
C GLN A 65 1.00 -6.51 -12.77
N ALA A 66 0.38 -6.81 -13.91
CA ALA A 66 -0.35 -8.07 -14.10
C ALA A 66 0.57 -9.28 -14.09
N ARG A 67 1.76 -9.19 -14.71
CA ARG A 67 2.79 -10.23 -14.60
C ARG A 67 3.29 -10.42 -13.17
N ARG A 68 3.49 -9.31 -12.46
CA ARG A 68 4.07 -9.28 -11.11
C ARG A 68 3.11 -9.74 -10.01
N TYR A 69 1.85 -9.30 -10.08
CA TYR A 69 0.87 -9.45 -9.00
C TYR A 69 -0.35 -10.29 -9.40
N GLY A 70 -0.42 -10.76 -10.65
CA GLY A 70 -1.60 -11.40 -11.22
C GLY A 70 -2.74 -10.42 -11.56
N GLY A 71 -3.89 -10.98 -11.90
CA GLY A 71 -5.05 -10.25 -12.39
C GLY A 71 -4.94 -9.85 -13.87
N ARG A 72 -5.84 -8.97 -14.33
CA ARG A 72 -5.94 -8.61 -15.76
C ARG A 72 -5.41 -7.20 -16.03
N ALA A 73 -4.44 -7.09 -16.93
CA ALA A 73 -3.96 -5.79 -17.42
C ALA A 73 -5.10 -4.98 -18.07
N GLY A 74 -5.03 -3.66 -17.96
CA GLY A 74 -6.02 -2.73 -18.49
C GLY A 74 -7.30 -2.61 -17.66
N ARG A 75 -7.55 -3.48 -16.67
CA ARG A 75 -8.64 -3.31 -15.70
C ARG A 75 -8.24 -2.31 -14.60
N PRO A 76 -9.17 -1.50 -14.07
CA PRO A 76 -8.92 -0.73 -12.84
C PRO A 76 -8.43 -1.66 -11.72
N LEU A 77 -7.56 -1.15 -10.85
CA LEU A 77 -7.13 -1.89 -9.65
C LEU A 77 -8.30 -2.11 -8.69
N ASP A 78 -9.20 -1.14 -8.61
CA ASP A 78 -10.53 -1.26 -8.02
C ASP A 78 -11.59 -0.74 -9.03
N PRO A 79 -12.44 -1.63 -9.59
CA PRO A 79 -13.50 -1.24 -10.53
C PRO A 79 -14.70 -0.55 -9.86
N CYS A 80 -14.83 -0.66 -8.53
CA CYS A 80 -15.92 -0.10 -7.74
C CYS A 80 -15.52 1.14 -6.93
N TYR A 81 -14.30 1.65 -7.07
CA TYR A 81 -13.83 2.88 -6.40
C TYR A 81 -14.86 4.03 -6.50
N HIS A 82 -15.39 4.47 -5.36
CA HIS A 82 -16.45 5.49 -5.22
C HIS A 82 -17.75 5.16 -5.96
N ARG A 83 -18.16 3.89 -5.99
CA ARG A 83 -19.41 3.43 -6.60
C ARG A 83 -20.20 2.58 -5.61
N ALA A 84 -21.50 2.43 -5.85
CA ALA A 84 -22.38 1.64 -4.99
C ALA A 84 -22.00 0.15 -4.89
N CYS A 85 -21.21 -0.37 -5.84
CA CYS A 85 -20.72 -1.75 -5.78
C CYS A 85 -19.51 -1.96 -4.85
N ASP A 86 -18.98 -0.89 -4.23
CA ASP A 86 -17.93 -0.97 -3.21
C ASP A 86 -18.48 -1.54 -1.91
N THR A 87 -18.61 -2.86 -1.89
CA THR A 87 -19.18 -3.67 -0.82
C THR A 87 -18.18 -4.76 -0.44
N VAL A 88 -18.49 -5.57 0.57
CA VAL A 88 -17.66 -6.73 0.94
C VAL A 88 -17.42 -7.71 -0.22
N ALA A 89 -18.28 -7.71 -1.25
CA ALA A 89 -18.10 -8.53 -2.44
C ALA A 89 -16.95 -8.04 -3.35
N ASN A 90 -16.46 -6.82 -3.18
CA ASN A 90 -15.37 -6.22 -3.96
C ASN A 90 -13.98 -6.39 -3.28
N VAL A 91 -13.88 -7.22 -2.23
CA VAL A 91 -12.64 -7.41 -1.47
C VAL A 91 -11.89 -8.65 -1.96
N ASP A 92 -10.62 -8.49 -2.34
CA ASP A 92 -9.68 -9.61 -2.46
C ASP A 92 -9.16 -9.96 -1.05
N THR A 93 -9.68 -11.03 -0.47
CA THR A 93 -9.36 -11.44 0.92
C THR A 93 -7.90 -11.86 1.10
N ARG A 94 -7.24 -12.33 0.04
CA ARG A 94 -5.80 -12.67 0.08
C ARG A 94 -4.97 -11.39 0.17
N VAL A 95 -5.30 -10.38 -0.64
CA VAL A 95 -4.62 -9.07 -0.55
C VAL A 95 -4.90 -8.41 0.79
N LEU A 96 -6.14 -8.48 1.29
CA LEU A 96 -6.49 -7.97 2.62
C LEU A 96 -5.59 -8.57 3.70
N GLY A 97 -5.46 -9.91 3.76
CA GLY A 97 -4.62 -10.58 4.73
C GLY A 97 -3.14 -10.16 4.65
N GLN A 98 -2.58 -10.09 3.44
CA GLN A 98 -1.20 -9.65 3.23
C GLN A 98 -0.94 -8.22 3.72
N MET A 99 -1.89 -7.31 3.48
CA MET A 99 -1.77 -5.91 3.90
C MET A 99 -1.95 -5.77 5.42
N SER A 100 -2.88 -6.53 6.02
CA SER A 100 -3.09 -6.58 7.46
C SER A 100 -1.86 -7.11 8.20
N ASP A 101 -1.28 -8.22 7.75
CA ASP A 101 -0.09 -8.80 8.36
C ASP A 101 1.12 -7.87 8.28
N ALA A 102 1.36 -7.27 7.10
CA ALA A 102 2.43 -6.30 6.91
C ALA A 102 2.29 -5.11 7.88
N THR A 103 1.06 -4.61 8.04
CA THR A 103 0.75 -3.50 8.95
C THR A 103 1.00 -3.89 10.39
N ALA A 104 0.46 -5.04 10.84
CA ALA A 104 0.65 -5.53 12.21
C ALA A 104 2.14 -5.74 12.53
N ARG A 105 2.90 -6.31 11.58
CA ARG A 105 4.34 -6.54 11.74
C ARG A 105 5.13 -5.24 11.84
N ALA A 106 4.80 -4.25 11.01
CA ALA A 106 5.46 -2.95 11.04
C ALA A 106 5.17 -2.18 12.33
N VAL A 107 3.90 -2.12 12.76
CA VAL A 107 3.52 -1.49 14.04
C VAL A 107 4.28 -2.14 15.21
N THR A 108 4.30 -3.46 15.27
CA THR A 108 5.02 -4.20 16.32
C THR A 108 6.53 -3.92 16.30
N ALA A 109 7.13 -3.80 15.12
CA ALA A 109 8.56 -3.56 14.98
C ALA A 109 8.96 -2.12 15.35
N LEU A 110 8.07 -1.15 15.14
CA LEU A 110 8.34 0.28 15.37
C LEU A 110 7.96 0.76 16.78
N ALA A 111 7.12 0.01 17.49
CA ALA A 111 6.71 0.31 18.87
C ALA A 111 7.70 -0.17 19.94
N ARG A 112 8.84 -0.72 19.53
CA ARG A 112 9.94 -1.18 20.40
C ARG A 112 11.12 -0.22 20.27
#